data_AF-A0A2V9LPJ7-F1
#
_entry.id   AF-A0A2V9LPJ7-F1
#
_cell.length_a   1.000
_cell.length_b   1.000
_cell.length_c   1.000
_cell.angle_alpha   90.00
_cell.angle_beta   90.00
_cell.angle_gamma   90.00
#
_symmetry.space_group_name_H-M   'P 1'
#
loop_
_entity.id
_entity.type
_entity.pdbx_description
1 polymer ?
#
loop_
_entity_poly.entity_id
_entity_poly.type
_entity_poly.pdbx_seq_one_letter_code
_entity_poly.pdbx_strand_id
1 'polypeptide(L)'
;MSCISLAILYCSGYGTGRPKQPLVLRNEEHEKLQQWARRPKTAQRLALRSRIVLGCAEGLANQAVARQCGTSARTVGKWRERFLTPRLEGLVDEPRPGAPREITDAQVEEVVTRTLESKPHQATHWSTRAMARATRLSHMAVARIWRAFGLQPHRVESFKLSADPFFVEKVREIVGL
;
A
#
# COMPACT_ATOMS: atom_id res chain seq x y z
N MET A 1 -38.43 1.42 33.64
CA MET A 1 -38.29 0.00 33.26
C MET A 1 -37.64 0.01 31.88
N SER A 2 -36.34 -0.22 31.74
CA SER A 2 -35.73 -1.54 31.91
C SER A 2 -34.25 -1.47 32.35
N CYS A 3 -33.97 -2.21 33.43
CA CYS A 3 -32.75 -2.94 33.77
C CYS A 3 -31.37 -2.33 33.44
N ILE A 4 -30.96 -1.34 34.24
CA ILE A 4 -29.55 -1.15 34.60
C ILE A 4 -29.25 -2.17 35.72
N SER A 5 -29.10 -3.44 35.34
CA SER A 5 -28.73 -4.49 36.28
C SER A 5 -27.22 -4.51 36.47
N LEU A 6 -26.82 -4.06 37.66
CA LEU A 6 -25.70 -4.54 38.45
C LEU A 6 -24.99 -5.79 37.87
N ALA A 7 -23.78 -5.59 37.37
CA ALA A 7 -22.77 -6.62 37.27
C ALA A 7 -21.41 -6.05 37.73
N ILE A 8 -21.41 -5.40 38.88
CA ILE A 8 -20.20 -5.13 39.66
C ILE A 8 -20.24 -6.13 40.81
N LEU A 9 -19.78 -7.35 40.61
CA LEU A 9 -19.32 -8.26 41.66
C LEU A 9 -18.68 -9.51 41.03
N TYR A 10 -17.43 -9.75 41.46
CA TYR A 10 -16.55 -10.90 41.18
C TYR A 10 -15.80 -10.96 39.84
N CYS A 11 -14.59 -10.38 39.87
CA CYS A 11 -13.38 -11.14 39.54
C CYS A 11 -12.18 -10.55 40.31
N SER A 12 -11.95 -11.09 41.51
CA SER A 12 -10.67 -10.97 42.21
C SER A 12 -9.62 -11.72 41.40
N GLY A 13 -8.63 -10.98 40.89
CA GLY A 13 -7.45 -11.52 40.24
C GLY A 13 -6.31 -10.55 40.49
N TYR A 14 -5.49 -10.85 41.49
CA TYR A 14 -4.30 -10.09 41.89
C TYR A 14 -3.32 -9.97 40.70
N GLY A 15 -3.43 -8.89 39.94
CA GLY A 15 -2.42 -8.46 38.99
C GLY A 15 -1.57 -7.37 39.62
N THR A 16 -0.39 -7.73 40.12
CA THR A 16 0.65 -6.77 40.51
C THR A 16 1.10 -6.00 39.27
N GLY A 17 0.52 -4.82 39.08
CA GLY A 17 0.85 -3.93 37.97
C GLY A 17 0.36 -2.52 38.23
N ARG A 18 1.07 -1.54 37.68
CA ARG A 18 0.74 -0.11 37.77
C ARG A 18 -0.76 0.11 37.49
N PRO A 19 -1.48 0.88 38.32
CA PRO A 19 -2.89 1.18 38.08
C PRO A 19 -3.03 1.80 36.69
N LYS A 20 -3.92 1.23 35.88
CA LYS A 20 -4.13 1.66 34.49
C LYS A 20 -5.27 2.64 34.43
N GLN A 21 -5.10 3.70 33.65
CA GLN A 21 -6.16 4.66 33.38
C GLN A 21 -7.40 3.93 32.82
N PRO A 22 -8.60 4.15 33.39
CA PRO A 22 -9.84 3.61 32.86
C PRO A 22 -10.01 4.01 31.40
N LEU A 23 -10.30 3.03 30.53
CA LEU A 23 -10.60 3.29 29.13
C LEU A 23 -12.11 3.39 28.99
N VAL A 24 -12.63 4.62 28.96
CA VAL A 24 -14.05 4.88 28.75
C VAL A 24 -14.29 5.15 27.26
N LEU A 25 -15.25 4.42 26.68
CA LEU A 25 -15.67 4.58 25.29
C LEU A 25 -16.92 5.48 25.21
N ARG A 26 -16.96 6.37 24.22
CA ARG A 26 -18.20 7.03 23.80
C ARG A 26 -19.06 6.01 23.02
N ASN A 27 -20.37 6.21 22.99
CA ASN A 27 -21.29 5.33 22.26
C ASN A 27 -20.88 5.16 20.79
N GLU A 28 -20.56 6.26 20.11
CA GLU A 28 -20.09 6.26 18.71
C GLU A 28 -18.82 5.42 18.51
N GLU A 29 -17.88 5.48 19.46
CA GLU A 29 -16.64 4.72 19.38
C GLU A 29 -16.89 3.23 19.62
N HIS A 30 -17.76 2.92 20.58
CA HIS A 30 -18.14 1.55 20.88
C HIS A 30 -18.81 0.90 19.66
N GLU A 31 -19.78 1.59 19.03
CA GLU A 31 -20.42 1.15 17.80
C GLU A 31 -19.42 0.96 16.66
N LYS A 32 -18.50 1.91 16.48
CA LYS A 32 -17.48 1.84 15.43
C LYS A 32 -16.53 0.66 15.62
N LEU A 33 -16.06 0.44 16.85
CA LEU A 33 -15.19 -0.68 17.21
C LEU A 33 -15.89 -2.02 17.01
N GLN A 34 -17.17 -2.12 17.37
CA GLN A 34 -17.98 -3.31 17.10
C GLN A 34 -18.14 -3.58 15.60
N GLN A 35 -18.40 -2.52 14.82
CA GLN A 35 -18.47 -2.62 13.35
C GLN A 35 -17.14 -3.12 12.77
N TRP A 36 -16.01 -2.57 13.19
CA TRP A 36 -14.69 -3.01 12.73
C TRP A 36 -14.34 -4.44 13.15
N ALA A 37 -14.75 -4.86 14.35
CA ALA A 37 -14.50 -6.20 14.86
C ALA A 37 -15.29 -7.29 14.11
N ARG A 38 -16.50 -6.98 13.64
CA ARG A 38 -17.44 -7.94 13.01
C ARG A 38 -17.38 -7.97 11.48
N ARG A 39 -17.02 -6.86 10.83
CA ARG A 39 -17.16 -6.74 9.38
C ARG A 39 -16.17 -7.67 8.63
N PRO A 40 -16.64 -8.50 7.68
CA PRO A 40 -15.83 -9.52 7.04
C PRO A 40 -14.72 -8.96 6.13
N LYS A 41 -14.92 -7.75 5.59
CA LYS A 41 -13.92 -7.06 4.74
C LYS A 41 -12.93 -6.19 5.52
N THR A 42 -13.03 -6.13 6.85
CA THR A 42 -12.07 -5.35 7.65
C THR A 42 -10.73 -6.06 7.67
N ALA A 43 -9.64 -5.31 7.53
CA ALA A 43 -8.30 -5.85 7.72
C ALA A 43 -8.22 -6.57 9.08
N GLN A 44 -7.81 -7.84 9.09
CA GLN A 44 -7.79 -8.68 10.30
C GLN A 44 -7.08 -8.00 11.49
N ARG A 45 -6.04 -7.21 11.20
CA ARG A 45 -5.29 -6.43 12.19
C ARG A 45 -6.16 -5.36 12.87
N LEU A 46 -6.98 -4.63 12.10
CA LEU A 46 -7.88 -3.61 12.64
C LEU A 46 -9.00 -4.25 13.46
N ALA A 47 -9.54 -5.39 13.03
CA ALA A 47 -10.52 -6.15 13.79
C ALA A 47 -9.96 -6.63 15.14
N LEU A 48 -8.72 -7.15 15.16
CA LEU A 48 -8.02 -7.55 16.39
C LEU A 48 -7.83 -6.36 17.35
N ARG A 49 -7.33 -5.23 16.83
CA ARG A 49 -7.16 -3.98 17.61
C ARG A 49 -8.47 -3.52 18.23
N SER A 50 -9.57 -3.62 17.47
CA SER A 50 -10.89 -3.24 17.94
C SER A 50 -11.38 -4.13 19.09
N ARG A 51 -11.21 -5.45 18.98
CA ARG A 51 -11.52 -6.40 20.08
C ARG A 51 -10.70 -6.12 21.35
N ILE A 52 -9.43 -5.79 21.19
CA ILE A 52 -8.56 -5.43 22.32
C ILE A 52 -9.10 -4.20 23.06
N VAL A 53 -9.50 -3.15 22.35
CA VAL A 53 -10.02 -1.92 22.96
C VAL A 53 -11.38 -2.16 23.61
N LEU A 54 -12.28 -2.92 22.98
CA LEU A 54 -13.56 -3.32 23.56
C LEU A 54 -13.38 -4.08 24.88
N GLY A 55 -12.53 -5.11 24.90
CA GLY A 55 -12.25 -5.85 26.14
C GLY A 55 -11.56 -4.99 27.21
N CYS A 56 -10.74 -4.01 26.82
CA CYS A 56 -10.16 -3.06 27.77
C CYS A 56 -11.19 -2.09 28.36
N ALA A 57 -12.26 -1.77 27.62
CA ALA A 57 -13.34 -0.88 28.07
C ALA A 57 -14.27 -1.56 29.08
N GLU A 58 -14.39 -2.88 29.03
CA GLU A 58 -15.09 -3.71 30.02
C GLU A 58 -14.38 -3.78 31.37
N GLY A 59 -13.23 -3.11 31.53
CA GLY A 59 -12.45 -3.10 32.76
C GLY A 59 -11.55 -4.34 32.95
N LEU A 60 -11.46 -5.22 31.94
CA LEU A 60 -10.64 -6.42 32.02
C LEU A 60 -9.14 -6.08 32.11
N ALA A 61 -8.41 -6.89 32.87
CA ALA A 61 -6.96 -6.81 32.91
C ALA A 61 -6.34 -7.19 31.55
N ASN A 62 -5.24 -6.54 31.15
CA ASN A 62 -4.59 -6.80 29.86
C ASN A 62 -4.27 -8.30 29.63
N GLN A 63 -3.98 -9.06 30.70
CA GLN A 63 -3.73 -10.50 30.58
C GLN A 63 -4.98 -11.27 30.17
N ALA A 64 -6.15 -10.91 30.70
CA ALA A 64 -7.41 -11.53 30.33
C ALA A 64 -7.78 -11.22 28.87
N VAL A 65 -7.67 -9.93 28.48
CA VAL A 65 -7.88 -9.50 27.09
C VAL A 65 -6.91 -10.18 26.13
N ALA A 66 -5.65 -10.34 26.54
CA ALA A 66 -4.62 -11.02 25.75
C ALA A 66 -4.98 -12.49 25.48
N ARG A 67 -5.46 -13.22 26.50
CA ARG A 67 -5.94 -14.60 26.35
C ARG A 67 -7.14 -14.69 25.40
N GLN A 68 -8.14 -13.82 25.58
CA GLN A 68 -9.34 -13.78 24.71
C GLN A 68 -8.99 -13.47 23.25
N CYS A 69 -8.02 -12.59 23.02
CA CYS A 69 -7.62 -12.16 21.67
C CYS A 69 -6.51 -13.01 21.05
N GLY A 70 -5.97 -14.01 21.76
CA GLY A 70 -4.84 -14.83 21.29
C GLY A 70 -3.56 -14.02 21.06
N THR A 71 -3.27 -13.04 21.92
CA THR A 71 -2.10 -12.15 21.79
C THR A 71 -1.35 -11.98 23.11
N SER A 72 -0.33 -11.12 23.14
CA SER A 72 0.46 -10.83 24.35
C SER A 72 -0.10 -9.64 25.14
N ALA A 73 0.08 -9.63 26.46
CA ALA A 73 -0.30 -8.49 27.31
C ALA A 73 0.42 -7.18 26.92
N ARG A 74 1.63 -7.28 26.36
CA ARG A 74 2.38 -6.15 25.78
C ARG A 74 1.66 -5.56 24.56
N THR A 75 1.16 -6.42 23.66
CA THR A 75 0.36 -6.00 22.50
C THR A 75 -0.90 -5.27 22.95
N VAL A 76 -1.59 -5.80 23.97
CA VAL A 76 -2.77 -5.16 24.55
C VAL A 76 -2.44 -3.78 25.13
N GLY A 77 -1.34 -3.68 25.91
CA GLY A 77 -0.88 -2.41 26.47
C GLY A 77 -0.62 -1.36 25.40
N LYS A 78 0.11 -1.73 24.34
CA LYS A 78 0.38 -0.86 23.19
C LYS A 78 -0.91 -0.29 22.57
N TRP A 79 -1.89 -1.14 22.28
CA TRP A 79 -3.13 -0.67 21.63
C TRP A 79 -4.03 0.12 22.56
N ARG A 80 -4.04 -0.23 23.85
CA ARG A 80 -4.70 0.57 24.88
C ARG A 80 -4.12 1.98 24.92
N GLU A 81 -2.79 2.11 24.99
CA GLU A 81 -2.08 3.40 25.00
C GLU A 81 -2.31 4.18 23.71
N ARG A 82 -2.19 3.54 22.54
CA ARG A 82 -2.48 4.20 21.26
C ARG A 82 -3.92 4.67 21.12
N PHE A 83 -4.87 4.04 21.81
CA PHE A 83 -6.25 4.52 21.80
C PHE A 83 -6.48 5.74 22.71
N LEU A 84 -5.67 5.96 23.75
CA LEU A 84 -5.96 7.03 24.73
C LEU A 84 -5.92 8.43 24.11
N THR A 85 -4.96 8.70 23.23
CA THR A 85 -4.77 10.05 22.65
C THR A 85 -5.51 10.22 21.31
N PRO A 86 -5.11 9.54 20.21
CA PRO A 86 -5.77 9.68 18.90
C PRO A 86 -7.08 8.87 18.76
N ARG A 87 -7.56 8.19 19.81
CA ARG A 87 -8.82 7.41 19.81
C ARG A 87 -8.86 6.41 18.64
N LEU A 88 -9.91 6.46 17.82
CA LEU A 88 -10.12 5.57 16.68
C LEU A 88 -9.00 5.67 15.63
N GLU A 89 -8.45 6.86 15.41
CA GLU A 89 -7.38 7.08 14.42
C GLU A 89 -6.10 6.34 14.81
N GLY A 90 -5.82 6.21 16.11
CA GLY A 90 -4.66 5.47 16.62
C GLY A 90 -4.68 3.97 16.33
N LEU A 91 -5.83 3.42 15.91
CA LEU A 91 -5.98 2.01 15.56
C LEU A 91 -5.79 1.74 14.08
N VAL A 92 -5.84 2.77 13.24
CA VAL A 92 -5.65 2.65 11.79
C VAL A 92 -4.15 2.57 11.48
N ASP A 93 -3.79 1.84 10.42
CA ASP A 93 -2.40 1.82 9.95
C ASP A 93 -2.10 3.16 9.25
N GLU A 94 -0.99 3.79 9.61
CA GLU A 94 -0.48 4.94 8.89
C GLU A 94 -0.12 4.54 7.45
N PRO A 95 -0.33 5.42 6.45
CA PRO A 95 0.13 5.19 5.09
C PRO A 95 1.63 4.85 5.14
N ARG A 96 1.99 3.62 4.79
CA ARG A 96 3.39 3.21 4.81
C ARG A 96 4.06 3.86 3.60
N PRO A 97 4.98 4.83 3.77
CA PRO A 97 5.71 5.35 2.64
C PRO A 97 6.46 4.18 1.98
N GLY A 98 6.30 4.06 0.66
CA GLY A 98 7.02 3.05 -0.11
C GLY A 98 8.53 3.24 -0.01
N ALA A 99 9.29 2.26 -0.49
CA ALA A 99 10.74 2.42 -0.63
C ALA A 99 11.04 3.71 -1.43
N PRO A 100 12.01 4.54 -1.00
CA PRO A 100 12.40 5.72 -1.74
C PRO A 100 12.75 5.37 -3.19
N ARG A 101 12.38 6.23 -4.13
CA ARG A 101 12.80 6.09 -5.54
C ARG A 101 14.32 6.28 -5.64
N GLU A 102 15.04 5.25 -6.08
CA GLU A 102 16.50 5.32 -6.28
C GLU A 102 16.88 5.87 -7.68
N ILE A 103 15.97 5.73 -8.66
CA ILE A 103 16.20 6.20 -10.03
C ILE A 103 15.70 7.64 -10.13
N THR A 104 16.58 8.55 -10.54
CA THR A 104 16.26 9.96 -10.69
C THR A 104 15.50 10.23 -11.99
N ASP A 105 14.77 11.35 -12.05
CA ASP A 105 14.02 11.73 -13.25
C ASP A 105 14.97 11.96 -14.45
N ALA A 106 16.19 12.46 -14.20
CA ALA A 106 17.23 12.61 -15.22
C ALA A 106 17.69 11.26 -15.81
N GLN A 107 17.78 10.21 -15.00
CA GLN A 107 18.12 8.86 -15.48
C GLN A 107 16.98 8.25 -16.29
N VAL A 108 15.73 8.56 -15.95
CA VAL A 108 14.56 8.15 -16.73
C VAL A 108 14.57 8.85 -18.09
N GLU A 109 14.78 10.16 -18.10
CA GLU A 109 14.89 10.98 -19.31
C GLU A 109 15.99 10.44 -20.23
N GLU A 110 17.20 10.19 -19.71
CA GLU A 110 18.30 9.63 -20.49
C GLU A 110 17.92 8.31 -21.19
N VAL A 111 17.22 7.41 -20.48
CA VAL A 111 16.75 6.13 -21.06
C VAL A 111 15.72 6.37 -22.15
N VAL A 112 14.74 7.26 -21.92
CA VAL A 112 13.69 7.54 -22.90
C VAL A 112 14.29 8.17 -24.16
N THR A 113 15.08 9.22 -24.02
CA THR A 113 15.72 9.95 -25.13
C THR A 113 16.60 9.01 -25.95
N ARG A 114 17.51 8.25 -25.32
CA ARG A 114 18.35 7.30 -26.06
C ARG A 114 17.54 6.22 -26.77
N THR A 115 16.44 5.77 -26.18
CA THR A 115 15.58 4.74 -26.78
C THR A 115 14.95 5.23 -28.08
N LEU A 116 14.57 6.50 -28.15
CA LEU A 116 13.86 7.10 -29.29
C LEU A 116 14.81 7.65 -30.35
N GLU A 117 15.93 8.23 -29.93
CA GLU A 117 16.77 9.06 -30.82
C GLU A 117 18.05 8.35 -31.29
N SER A 118 18.38 7.19 -30.73
CA SER A 118 19.63 6.50 -31.03
C SER A 118 19.45 5.00 -31.25
N LYS A 119 20.45 4.36 -31.84
CA LYS A 119 20.53 2.90 -32.00
C LYS A 119 21.80 2.36 -31.32
N PRO A 120 21.77 1.15 -30.76
CA PRO A 120 22.97 0.54 -30.21
C PRO A 120 24.01 0.24 -31.30
N HIS A 121 25.28 0.27 -30.91
CA HIS A 121 26.37 -0.16 -31.80
C HIS A 121 26.16 -1.61 -32.24
N GLN A 122 26.16 -1.86 -33.56
CA GLN A 122 25.97 -3.17 -34.19
C GLN A 122 24.61 -3.86 -33.90
N ALA A 123 23.55 -3.11 -33.57
CA ALA A 123 22.21 -3.68 -33.48
C ALA A 123 21.13 -2.71 -33.99
N THR A 124 20.06 -3.27 -34.57
CA THR A 124 18.97 -2.50 -35.18
C THR A 124 18.09 -1.80 -34.13
N HIS A 125 17.94 -2.40 -32.95
CA HIS A 125 17.08 -1.91 -31.87
C HIS A 125 17.74 -2.08 -30.50
N TRP A 126 17.38 -1.22 -29.55
CA TRP A 126 17.81 -1.36 -28.16
C TRP A 126 17.26 -2.64 -27.53
N SER A 127 18.15 -3.44 -26.95
CA SER A 127 17.78 -4.45 -25.95
C SER A 127 17.88 -3.85 -24.55
N THR A 128 17.09 -4.37 -23.61
CA THR A 128 17.12 -3.93 -22.20
C THR A 128 18.54 -4.02 -21.61
N ARG A 129 19.30 -5.06 -21.98
CA ARG A 129 20.69 -5.27 -21.54
C ARG A 129 21.67 -4.28 -22.19
N ALA A 130 21.49 -3.94 -23.46
CA ALA A 130 22.33 -2.95 -24.13
C ALA A 130 22.10 -1.55 -23.55
N MET A 131 20.84 -1.18 -23.34
CA MET A 131 20.48 0.10 -22.73
C MET A 131 20.98 0.20 -21.30
N ALA A 132 20.86 -0.88 -20.51
CA ALA A 132 21.41 -0.96 -19.15
C ALA A 132 22.92 -0.68 -19.09
N ARG A 133 23.70 -1.27 -20.01
CA ARG A 133 25.15 -0.97 -20.10
C ARG A 133 25.42 0.48 -20.48
N ALA A 134 24.57 1.05 -21.34
CA ALA A 134 24.73 2.41 -21.84
C ALA A 134 24.41 3.50 -20.80
N THR A 135 23.44 3.24 -19.90
CA THR A 135 22.97 4.19 -18.87
C THR A 135 23.39 3.83 -17.45
N ARG A 136 24.15 2.73 -17.28
CA ARG A 136 24.58 2.18 -15.98
C ARG A 136 23.42 1.88 -15.02
N LEU A 137 22.24 1.59 -15.55
CA LEU A 137 21.08 1.12 -14.80
C LEU A 137 20.97 -0.40 -14.85
N SER A 138 20.23 -1.00 -13.91
CA SER A 138 19.91 -2.43 -14.02
C SER A 138 18.98 -2.68 -15.21
N HIS A 139 19.10 -3.84 -15.86
CA HIS A 139 18.21 -4.17 -16.99
C HIS A 139 16.73 -4.22 -16.57
N MET A 140 16.45 -4.54 -15.30
CA MET A 140 15.09 -4.51 -14.74
C MET A 140 14.55 -3.09 -14.56
N ALA A 141 15.41 -2.13 -14.20
CA ALA A 141 15.05 -0.72 -14.16
C ALA A 141 14.68 -0.21 -15.56
N VAL A 142 15.51 -0.50 -16.57
CA VAL A 142 15.24 -0.17 -17.97
C VAL A 142 13.92 -0.79 -18.46
N ALA A 143 13.70 -2.08 -18.19
CA ALA A 143 12.46 -2.76 -18.56
C ALA A 143 11.22 -2.14 -17.89
N ARG A 144 11.35 -1.69 -16.63
CA ARG A 144 10.27 -0.99 -15.91
C ARG A 144 9.99 0.38 -16.51
N ILE A 145 11.03 1.14 -16.84
CA ILE A 145 10.91 2.44 -17.52
C ILE A 145 10.20 2.24 -18.86
N TRP A 146 10.66 1.32 -19.71
CA TRP A 146 10.02 1.05 -20.99
C TRP A 146 8.55 0.64 -20.85
N ARG A 147 8.20 -0.20 -19.86
CA ARG A 147 6.80 -0.57 -19.61
C ARG A 147 5.96 0.63 -19.15
N ALA A 148 6.51 1.49 -18.30
CA ALA A 148 5.81 2.68 -17.81
C ALA A 148 5.52 3.70 -18.92
N PHE A 149 6.43 3.83 -19.89
CA PHE A 149 6.31 4.74 -21.03
C PHE A 149 5.78 4.07 -22.31
N GLY A 150 5.42 2.79 -22.27
CA GLY A 150 4.95 2.03 -23.44
C GLY A 150 5.99 1.87 -24.56
N LEU A 151 7.28 2.04 -24.28
CA LEU A 151 8.35 1.97 -25.28
C LEU A 151 8.57 0.53 -25.74
N GLN A 152 8.53 0.32 -27.06
CA GLN A 152 8.76 -0.97 -27.70
C GLN A 152 9.81 -0.83 -28.81
N PRO A 153 11.11 -0.80 -28.46
CA PRO A 153 12.17 -0.49 -29.43
C PRO A 153 12.20 -1.44 -30.63
N HIS A 154 11.80 -2.70 -30.44
CA HIS A 154 11.76 -3.73 -31.48
C HIS A 154 10.51 -3.68 -32.38
N ARG A 155 9.56 -2.77 -32.12
CA ARG A 155 8.33 -2.61 -32.90
C ARG A 155 8.24 -1.29 -33.65
N VAL A 156 9.27 -0.44 -33.58
CA VAL A 156 9.32 0.78 -34.36
C VAL A 156 9.69 0.39 -35.80
N GLU A 157 8.69 0.28 -36.67
CA GLU A 157 8.92 0.04 -38.08
C GLU A 157 9.45 1.31 -38.75
N SER A 158 10.49 1.15 -39.55
CA SER A 158 10.92 2.23 -40.45
C SER A 158 9.93 2.29 -41.62
N PHE A 159 9.14 3.36 -41.68
CA PHE A 159 8.30 3.62 -42.84
C PHE A 159 9.21 3.91 -44.04
N LYS A 160 9.38 2.93 -44.92
CA LYS A 160 10.05 3.16 -46.21
C LYS A 160 9.08 3.88 -47.12
N LEU A 161 9.23 5.20 -47.24
CA LEU A 161 8.64 5.95 -48.35
C LEU A 161 9.18 5.35 -49.65
N SER A 162 8.26 4.87 -50.49
CA SER A 162 8.61 4.44 -51.84
C SER A 162 9.00 5.67 -52.66
N ALA A 163 10.10 5.59 -53.42
CA ALA A 163 10.50 6.61 -54.38
C ALA A 163 9.72 6.51 -55.72
N ASP A 164 8.52 5.91 -55.68
CA ASP A 164 7.60 5.84 -56.81
C ASP A 164 7.04 7.26 -57.08
N PRO A 165 7.21 7.82 -58.29
CA PRO A 165 6.64 9.12 -58.66
C PRO A 165 5.11 9.21 -58.42
N PHE A 166 4.42 8.07 -58.42
CA PHE A 166 2.98 7.96 -58.19
C PHE A 166 2.59 7.57 -56.76
N PHE A 167 3.55 7.52 -55.81
CA PHE A 167 3.29 7.11 -54.43
C PHE A 167 2.21 7.97 -53.75
N VAL A 168 2.25 9.28 -53.98
CA VAL A 168 1.32 10.24 -53.38
C VAL A 168 -0.11 10.03 -53.88
N GLU A 169 -0.30 9.68 -55.16
CA GLU A 169 -1.62 9.39 -55.73
C GLU A 169 -2.22 8.09 -55.17
N LYS A 170 -1.43 7.01 -55.10
CA LYS A 170 -1.87 5.75 -54.47
C LYS A 170 -2.24 5.90 -53.01
N VAL A 171 -1.47 6.69 -52.25
CA VAL A 171 -1.78 6.92 -50.84
C VAL A 171 -3.12 7.65 -50.71
N ARG A 172 -3.38 8.68 -51.53
CA ARG A 172 -4.66 9.40 -51.54
C ARG A 172 -5.86 8.50 -51.85
N GLU A 173 -5.70 7.59 -52.82
CA GLU A 173 -6.72 6.60 -53.16
C GLU A 173 -7.04 5.64 -51.99
N ILE A 174 -6.02 5.23 -51.22
CA ILE A 174 -6.17 4.31 -50.08
C ILE A 174 -6.77 5.00 -48.84
N VAL A 175 -6.36 6.25 -48.54
CA VAL A 175 -6.90 7.00 -47.38
C VAL A 175 -8.17 7.81 -47.69
N GLY A 176 -8.64 7.81 -48.93
CA GLY A 176 -9.92 8.40 -49.31
C GLY A 176 -9.99 9.93 -49.18
N LEU A 177 -8.90 10.63 -49.50
CA LEU A 177 -8.83 12.09 -49.57
C LEU A 177 -9.10 12.61 -50.98
#